data_AF-A0A094I981-F1
#
_entry.id   AF-A0A094I981-F1
#
_cell.length_a   1.000
_cell.length_b   1.000
_cell.length_c   1.000
_cell.angle_alpha   90.00
_cell.angle_beta   90.00
_cell.angle_gamma   90.00
#
_symmetry.space_group_name_H-M   'P 1'
#
loop_
_entity.id
_entity.type
_entity.pdbx_description
1 polymer ?
#
loop_
_entity_poly.entity_id
_entity_poly.type
_entity_poly.pdbx_seq_one_letter_code
_entity_poly.pdbx_strand_id
1 'polypeptide(L)'
;MISWEVVEGTLLVARYTPEGSHDEIQKSSPNETRVAAFDLDSTIIDTKSGIIPNSDPEDWKWWHDNVVRKIRDVYLDGHQLIIFTNQGNLTTPTGELGPGLESFKRKIEDITQALSVPLIVYTACANDIYRKPRPGMWEEMQKALGGAVDLENSYFVGDAAGREKDYSDCDRHFSMNLGVRFYTPEEYFQGVISQVLGHRFNPNWLITPDIEVRMNKNPTKLEMFNLSKASHSQYKLTSAGENIIIVFVGLPGAGKTTFFNVALNFGATIRLDRHELGTMENCMKKAEHYLKRGFGAGPKEQKIFPRTKFRELEKWLEVPTIEEGFSEIVKIGFEWIGTRSELEIWRRHWI
;
A
#
# COMPACT_ATOMS: atom_id res chain seq x y z
N MET A 1 14.34 -13.05 27.38
CA MET A 1 15.12 -13.42 26.18
C MET A 1 14.42 -12.89 24.93
N ILE A 2 15.15 -12.25 24.01
CA ILE A 2 14.64 -11.88 22.69
C ILE A 2 15.32 -12.71 21.62
N SER A 3 14.60 -13.09 20.57
CA SER A 3 15.16 -13.70 19.36
C SER A 3 14.74 -12.90 18.12
N TRP A 4 15.56 -12.96 17.08
CA TRP A 4 15.39 -12.21 15.85
C TRP A 4 15.43 -13.14 14.64
N GLU A 5 14.54 -12.91 13.69
CA GLU A 5 14.42 -13.68 12.44
C GLU A 5 14.16 -12.73 11.26
N VAL A 6 14.72 -13.04 10.09
CA VAL A 6 14.41 -12.36 8.83
C VAL A 6 13.63 -13.31 7.93
N VAL A 7 12.41 -12.93 7.57
CA VAL A 7 11.48 -13.68 6.73
C VAL A 7 11.46 -13.04 5.34
N GLU A 8 11.73 -13.85 4.31
CA GLU A 8 11.71 -13.44 2.89
C GLU A 8 12.55 -12.17 2.60
N GLY A 9 13.60 -11.92 3.39
CA GLY A 9 14.55 -10.81 3.26
C GLY A 9 14.02 -9.43 3.71
N THR A 10 12.71 -9.21 3.74
CA THR A 10 12.12 -7.87 3.92
C THR A 10 11.17 -7.75 5.12
N LEU A 11 10.99 -8.82 5.89
CA LEU A 11 10.26 -8.81 7.16
C LEU A 11 11.19 -9.21 8.30
N LEU A 12 11.38 -8.32 9.27
CA LEU A 12 12.12 -8.62 10.49
C LEU A 12 11.13 -8.96 11.62
N VAL A 13 11.34 -10.10 12.27
CA VAL A 13 10.49 -10.59 13.37
C VAL A 13 11.31 -10.68 14.64
N ALA A 14 10.84 -10.04 15.72
CA ALA A 14 11.41 -10.15 17.06
C ALA A 14 10.43 -10.90 17.95
N ARG A 15 10.90 -11.88 18.74
CA ARG A 15 10.08 -12.59 19.73
C ARG A 15 10.71 -12.42 21.10
N TYR A 16 9.98 -11.78 22.00
CA TYR A 16 10.42 -11.53 23.37
C TYR A 16 9.59 -12.34 24.36
N THR A 17 10.27 -12.98 25.31
CA THR A 17 9.69 -13.69 26.45
C THR A 17 10.44 -13.25 27.72
N PRO A 18 9.76 -12.74 28.77
CA PRO A 18 10.41 -12.38 30.04
C PRO A 18 11.14 -13.57 30.70
N GLU A 19 12.12 -13.29 31.54
CA GLU A 19 12.74 -14.36 32.35
C GLU A 19 11.77 -14.81 33.45
N GLY A 20 11.64 -16.13 33.64
CA GLY A 20 10.75 -16.71 34.65
C GLY A 20 9.28 -16.81 34.24
N SER A 21 8.89 -16.35 33.05
CA SER A 21 7.61 -16.77 32.46
C SER A 21 7.77 -18.23 32.02
N HIS A 22 7.24 -19.16 32.83
CA HIS A 22 7.01 -20.50 32.33
C HIS A 22 6.03 -20.38 31.16
N ASP A 23 6.43 -20.86 29.99
CA ASP A 23 5.54 -21.17 28.86
C ASP A 23 4.55 -22.27 29.27
N GLU A 24 3.72 -22.02 30.28
CA GLU A 24 2.34 -22.39 30.12
C GLU A 24 1.78 -21.36 29.13
N ILE A 25 2.12 -21.59 27.85
CA ILE A 25 1.08 -21.50 26.84
C ILE A 25 -0.01 -22.36 27.45
N GLN A 26 -0.96 -21.73 28.14
CA GLN A 26 -2.30 -22.25 28.17
C GLN A 26 -2.58 -22.38 26.69
N LYS A 27 -2.37 -23.60 26.17
CA LYS A 27 -3.02 -24.04 24.97
C LYS A 27 -4.46 -23.87 25.37
N SER A 28 -4.99 -22.67 25.09
CA SER A 28 -6.40 -22.47 24.97
C SER A 28 -6.81 -23.64 24.10
N SER A 29 -7.71 -24.43 24.66
CA SER A 29 -8.61 -25.33 23.96
C SER A 29 -8.87 -24.84 22.52
N PRO A 30 -9.23 -25.74 21.58
CA PRO A 30 -9.10 -25.61 20.11
C PRO A 30 -9.98 -24.53 19.44
N ASN A 31 -10.00 -23.34 20.01
CA ASN A 31 -10.81 -22.18 19.69
C ASN A 31 -9.84 -21.00 19.49
N GLU A 32 -10.24 -20.15 18.57
CA GLU A 32 -9.46 -19.13 17.88
C GLU A 32 -8.64 -18.21 18.81
N THR A 33 -7.40 -17.90 18.43
CA THR A 33 -6.50 -17.01 19.20
C THR A 33 -6.98 -15.56 19.13
N ARG A 34 -7.12 -14.88 20.28
CA ARG A 34 -7.39 -13.43 20.34
C ARG A 34 -6.10 -12.64 20.22
N VAL A 35 -6.06 -11.63 19.36
CA VAL A 35 -4.88 -10.82 19.08
C VAL A 35 -5.13 -9.35 19.41
N ALA A 36 -4.27 -8.79 20.25
CA ALA A 36 -4.20 -7.34 20.47
C ALA A 36 -2.94 -6.84 19.76
N ALA A 37 -3.15 -6.17 18.62
CA ALA A 37 -2.08 -5.69 17.77
C ALA A 37 -1.94 -4.16 17.84
N PHE A 38 -0.71 -3.68 17.72
CA PHE A 38 -0.39 -2.26 17.89
C PHE A 38 0.60 -1.79 16.81
N ASP A 39 0.47 -0.56 16.34
CA ASP A 39 1.59 0.16 15.76
C ASP A 39 2.61 0.56 16.86
N LEU A 40 3.82 0.97 16.44
CA LEU A 40 4.91 1.35 17.34
C LEU A 40 4.99 2.87 17.54
N ASP A 41 5.42 3.59 16.50
CA ASP A 41 5.80 5.01 16.59
C ASP A 41 4.55 5.90 16.58
N SER A 42 4.44 6.83 17.52
CA SER A 42 3.23 7.63 17.78
C SER A 42 2.02 6.83 18.29
N THR A 43 2.20 5.56 18.63
CA THR A 43 1.16 4.67 19.17
C THR A 43 1.50 4.13 20.55
N ILE A 44 2.56 3.31 20.65
CA ILE A 44 3.10 2.82 21.94
C ILE A 44 4.13 3.82 22.46
N ILE A 45 4.93 4.39 21.58
CA ILE A 45 6.02 5.30 21.91
C ILE A 45 5.89 6.63 21.16
N ASP A 46 6.55 7.65 21.68
CA ASP A 46 6.77 8.94 21.02
C ASP A 46 8.25 9.34 21.17
N THR A 47 8.73 10.28 20.38
CA THR A 47 10.10 10.80 20.49
C THR A 47 10.24 11.71 21.72
N LYS A 48 11.39 11.67 22.41
CA LYS A 48 11.66 12.65 23.48
C LYS A 48 11.99 14.01 22.87
N SER A 49 12.71 14.00 21.75
CA SER A 49 13.19 15.20 21.05
C SER A 49 12.12 15.93 20.23
N GLY A 50 11.06 15.24 19.81
CA GLY A 50 10.09 15.74 18.84
C GLY A 50 10.56 15.67 17.38
N ILE A 51 11.73 15.07 17.10
CA ILE A 51 12.33 14.99 15.76
C ILE A 51 11.99 13.67 15.09
N ILE A 52 11.40 13.73 13.89
CA ILE A 52 11.04 12.55 13.09
C ILE A 52 11.49 12.77 11.64
N PRO A 53 12.23 11.83 11.00
CA PRO A 53 12.71 10.55 11.53
C PRO A 53 13.95 10.72 12.43
N ASN A 54 14.13 9.82 13.41
CA ASN A 54 15.30 9.76 14.28
C ASN A 54 15.93 8.35 14.31
N SER A 55 17.26 8.28 14.30
CA SER A 55 18.07 7.06 14.39
C SER A 55 18.66 6.79 15.79
N ASP A 56 18.49 7.71 16.74
CA ASP A 56 18.91 7.53 18.13
C ASP A 56 18.01 6.48 18.81
N PRO A 57 18.57 5.31 19.21
CA PRO A 57 17.80 4.25 19.87
C PRO A 57 17.24 4.67 21.24
N GLU A 58 17.78 5.72 21.86
CA GLU A 58 17.34 6.19 23.18
C GLU A 58 16.31 7.34 23.10
N ASP A 59 16.03 7.87 21.91
CA ASP A 59 15.05 8.94 21.70
C ASP A 59 13.61 8.40 21.60
N TRP A 60 13.17 7.75 22.67
CA TRP A 60 11.78 7.33 22.81
C TRP A 60 11.29 7.44 24.24
N LYS A 61 10.03 7.85 24.40
CA LYS A 61 9.27 7.79 25.64
C LYS A 61 7.98 7.02 25.38
N TRP A 62 7.31 6.57 26.43
CA TRP A 62 5.94 6.09 26.28
C TRP A 62 5.07 7.19 25.68
N TRP A 63 4.19 6.81 24.76
CA TRP A 63 3.24 7.74 24.17
C TRP A 63 2.31 8.34 25.22
N HIS A 64 1.94 7.54 26.24
CA HIS A 64 1.15 7.97 27.39
C HIS A 64 1.45 7.12 28.63
N ASP A 65 1.22 7.68 29.83
CA ASP A 65 1.49 7.00 31.11
C ASP A 65 0.73 5.67 31.28
N ASN A 66 -0.41 5.52 30.59
CA ASN A 66 -1.23 4.31 30.63
C ASN A 66 -0.72 3.16 29.75
N VAL A 67 0.24 3.39 28.84
CA VAL A 67 0.64 2.40 27.82
C VAL A 67 1.07 1.08 28.44
N VAL A 68 2.04 1.13 29.37
CA VAL A 68 2.59 -0.08 30.01
C VAL A 68 1.50 -0.86 30.74
N ARG A 69 0.67 -0.16 31.52
CA ARG A 69 -0.43 -0.79 32.27
C ARG A 69 -1.43 -1.46 31.32
N LYS A 70 -1.92 -0.73 30.32
CA LYS A 70 -2.92 -1.23 29.36
C LYS A 70 -2.42 -2.43 28.56
N ILE A 71 -1.15 -2.44 28.15
CA ILE A 71 -0.54 -3.57 27.41
C ILE A 71 -0.42 -4.80 28.31
N ARG A 72 -0.04 -4.62 29.58
CA ARG A 72 0.00 -5.74 30.55
C ARG A 72 -1.38 -6.28 30.87
N ASP A 73 -2.37 -5.39 31.05
CA ASP A 73 -3.76 -5.76 31.35
C ASP A 73 -4.35 -6.62 30.22
N VAL A 74 -4.10 -6.28 28.95
CA VAL A 74 -4.62 -7.07 27.81
C VAL A 74 -3.91 -8.43 27.66
N TYR A 75 -2.62 -8.52 28.00
CA TYR A 75 -1.94 -9.81 28.07
C TYR A 75 -2.55 -10.70 29.15
N LEU A 76 -2.85 -10.14 30.33
CA LEU A 76 -3.54 -10.84 31.42
C LEU A 76 -4.97 -11.23 31.06
N ASP A 77 -5.65 -10.49 30.17
CA ASP A 77 -6.95 -10.87 29.60
C ASP A 77 -6.85 -12.05 28.62
N GLY A 78 -5.64 -12.46 28.23
CA GLY A 78 -5.39 -13.64 27.40
C GLY A 78 -5.28 -13.35 25.90
N HIS A 79 -5.00 -12.11 25.49
CA HIS A 79 -4.65 -11.81 24.11
C HIS A 79 -3.16 -12.08 23.86
N GLN A 80 -2.87 -12.59 22.66
CA GLN A 80 -1.53 -12.54 22.11
C GLN A 80 -1.19 -11.09 21.75
N LEU A 81 -0.07 -10.58 22.27
CA LEU A 81 0.41 -9.25 21.95
C LEU A 81 1.29 -9.26 20.71
N ILE A 82 0.97 -8.38 19.76
CA ILE A 82 1.71 -8.20 18.51
C ILE A 82 1.97 -6.72 18.25
N ILE A 83 3.16 -6.36 17.77
CA ILE A 83 3.44 -5.05 17.16
C ILE A 83 3.61 -5.23 15.66
N PHE A 84 2.97 -4.37 14.87
CA PHE A 84 3.17 -4.26 13.41
C PHE A 84 3.69 -2.87 13.08
N THR A 85 4.93 -2.75 12.63
CA THR A 85 5.57 -1.44 12.36
C THR A 85 6.19 -1.37 10.97
N ASN A 86 6.08 -0.18 10.35
CA ASN A 86 6.59 0.11 9.00
C ASN A 86 7.95 0.82 9.09
N GLN A 87 9.07 0.09 9.04
CA GLN A 87 10.41 0.66 9.20
C GLN A 87 11.24 0.51 7.91
N GLY A 88 11.24 1.53 7.06
CA GLY A 88 12.04 1.50 5.84
C GLY A 88 13.55 1.45 6.13
N ASN A 89 14.33 0.91 5.20
CA ASN A 89 15.80 0.90 5.22
C ASN A 89 16.46 0.06 6.34
N LEU A 90 15.71 -0.83 7.00
CA LEU A 90 16.29 -1.83 7.88
C LEU A 90 16.87 -3.02 7.12
N THR A 91 16.35 -3.27 5.91
CA THR A 91 16.95 -4.18 4.93
C THR A 91 16.95 -3.55 3.54
N THR A 92 17.79 -4.06 2.65
CA THR A 92 17.76 -3.72 1.22
C THR A 92 16.64 -4.51 0.52
N PRO A 93 16.23 -4.14 -0.71
CA PRO A 93 15.31 -4.95 -1.50
C PRO A 93 15.80 -6.38 -1.79
N THR A 94 17.10 -6.65 -1.65
CA THR A 94 17.73 -7.98 -1.79
C THR A 94 17.82 -8.73 -0.46
N GLY A 95 17.37 -8.13 0.64
CA GLY A 95 17.35 -8.73 1.98
C GLY A 95 18.65 -8.55 2.78
N GLU A 96 19.58 -7.71 2.31
CA GLU A 96 20.80 -7.38 3.05
C GLU A 96 20.49 -6.43 4.21
N LEU A 97 21.29 -6.48 5.27
CA LEU A 97 21.07 -5.66 6.46
C LEU A 97 21.33 -4.17 6.16
N GLY A 98 20.39 -3.33 6.56
CA GLY A 98 20.47 -1.88 6.43
C GLY A 98 21.15 -1.21 7.62
N PRO A 99 21.63 0.04 7.46
CA PRO A 99 22.42 0.74 8.49
C PRO A 99 21.61 1.08 9.76
N GLY A 100 20.27 1.14 9.68
CA GLY A 100 19.41 1.43 10.83
C GLY A 100 19.08 0.23 11.71
N LEU A 101 19.48 -0.98 11.31
CA LEU A 101 19.04 -2.22 11.94
C LEU A 101 19.45 -2.33 13.41
N GLU A 102 20.72 -2.08 13.72
CA GLU A 102 21.23 -2.29 15.09
C GLU A 102 20.65 -1.28 16.08
N SER A 103 20.49 0.00 15.68
CA SER A 103 19.76 0.98 16.49
C SER A 103 18.30 0.55 16.70
N PHE A 104 17.64 0.06 15.66
CA PHE A 104 16.26 -0.40 15.78
C PHE A 104 16.13 -1.61 16.72
N LYS A 105 17.02 -2.59 16.61
CA LYS A 105 17.04 -3.76 17.51
C LYS A 105 17.18 -3.34 18.97
N ARG A 106 18.14 -2.45 19.26
CA ARG A 106 18.34 -1.92 20.62
C ARG A 106 17.09 -1.22 21.15
N LYS A 107 16.43 -0.40 20.33
CA LYS A 107 15.17 0.27 20.68
C LYS A 107 14.07 -0.74 21.05
N ILE A 108 13.90 -1.79 20.24
CA ILE A 108 12.90 -2.85 20.50
C ILE A 108 13.26 -3.68 21.74
N GLU A 109 14.53 -3.96 21.97
CA GLU A 109 15.00 -4.63 23.18
C GLU A 109 14.66 -3.82 24.44
N ASP A 110 14.94 -2.52 24.45
CA ASP A 110 14.62 -1.64 25.57
C ASP A 110 13.10 -1.58 25.84
N ILE A 111 12.30 -1.44 24.78
CA ILE A 111 10.82 -1.38 24.87
C ILE A 111 10.24 -2.69 25.38
N THR A 112 10.64 -3.82 24.80
CA THR A 112 10.13 -5.15 25.18
C THR A 112 10.49 -5.50 26.62
N GLN A 113 11.73 -5.20 27.05
CA GLN A 113 12.14 -5.35 28.44
C GLN A 113 11.30 -4.50 29.38
N ALA A 114 11.04 -3.24 29.04
CA ALA A 114 10.25 -2.35 29.88
C ALA A 114 8.76 -2.77 29.95
N LEU A 115 8.20 -3.36 28.89
CA LEU A 115 6.87 -3.96 28.91
C LEU A 115 6.82 -5.23 29.77
N SER A 116 7.88 -6.04 29.77
CA SER A 116 8.00 -7.27 30.58
C SER A 116 6.82 -8.25 30.42
N VAL A 117 6.31 -8.40 29.20
CA VAL A 117 5.31 -9.39 28.81
C VAL A 117 5.69 -10.04 27.47
N PRO A 118 5.30 -11.30 27.21
CA PRO A 118 5.53 -11.93 25.92
C PRO A 118 4.98 -11.09 24.77
N LEU A 119 5.83 -10.80 23.78
CA LEU A 119 5.53 -9.86 22.71
C LEU A 119 6.23 -10.28 21.41
N ILE A 120 5.51 -10.20 20.30
CA ILE A 120 6.09 -10.42 18.97
C ILE A 120 6.03 -9.13 18.17
N VAL A 121 7.15 -8.73 17.58
CA VAL A 121 7.25 -7.52 16.76
C VAL A 121 7.51 -7.93 15.32
N TYR A 122 6.58 -7.59 14.43
CA TYR A 122 6.71 -7.72 12.98
C TYR A 122 7.03 -6.36 12.37
N THR A 123 8.13 -6.29 11.64
CA THR A 123 8.68 -5.05 11.10
C THR A 123 8.84 -5.14 9.59
N ALA A 124 8.05 -4.37 8.85
CA ALA A 124 8.14 -4.29 7.39
C ALA A 124 9.30 -3.40 6.97
N CYS A 125 10.34 -4.01 6.40
CA CYS A 125 11.60 -3.35 6.05
C CYS A 125 11.60 -2.71 4.64
N ALA A 126 10.71 -3.15 3.76
CA ALA A 126 10.60 -2.69 2.38
C ALA A 126 9.18 -2.23 2.03
N ASN A 127 8.99 -1.68 0.83
CA ASN A 127 7.66 -1.30 0.31
C ASN A 127 7.04 -2.44 -0.52
N ASP A 128 6.69 -3.52 0.16
CA ASP A 128 6.16 -4.77 -0.42
C ASP A 128 4.92 -5.25 0.36
N ILE A 129 4.53 -6.52 0.21
CA ILE A 129 3.34 -7.11 0.85
C ILE A 129 3.29 -6.95 2.37
N TYR A 130 4.44 -6.80 3.04
CA TYR A 130 4.50 -6.66 4.50
C TYR A 130 4.16 -5.24 4.96
N ARG A 131 4.43 -4.22 4.15
CA ARG A 131 4.20 -2.83 4.57
C ARG A 131 2.71 -2.50 4.64
N LYS A 132 2.24 -2.08 5.82
CA LYS A 132 0.87 -1.59 6.05
C LYS A 132 0.52 -0.51 5.01
N PRO A 133 -0.69 -0.52 4.43
CA PRO A 133 -1.88 -1.27 4.87
C PRO A 133 -2.00 -2.70 4.32
N ARG A 134 -0.99 -3.23 3.62
CA ARG A 134 -1.06 -4.60 3.07
C ARG A 134 -1.01 -5.66 4.19
N PRO A 135 -1.71 -6.79 4.05
CA PRO A 135 -1.92 -7.74 5.14
C PRO A 135 -0.72 -8.67 5.42
N GLY A 136 0.39 -8.56 4.69
CA GLY A 136 1.44 -9.58 4.72
C GLY A 136 2.01 -9.88 6.11
N MET A 137 2.23 -8.86 6.95
CA MET A 137 2.70 -9.11 8.33
C MET A 137 1.69 -9.91 9.16
N TRP A 138 0.39 -9.66 8.97
CA TRP A 138 -0.67 -10.40 9.65
C TRP A 138 -0.76 -11.85 9.15
N GLU A 139 -0.63 -12.04 7.84
CA GLU A 139 -0.63 -13.38 7.23
C GLU A 139 0.54 -14.24 7.76
N GLU A 140 1.74 -13.66 7.91
CA GLU A 140 2.88 -14.33 8.53
C GLU A 140 2.66 -14.61 10.03
N MET A 141 1.99 -13.71 10.74
CA MET A 141 1.60 -13.93 12.13
C MET A 141 0.60 -15.09 12.27
N GLN A 142 -0.43 -15.16 11.43
CA GLN A 142 -1.40 -16.25 11.43
C GLN A 142 -0.75 -17.60 11.12
N LYS A 143 0.17 -17.65 10.14
CA LYS A 143 0.94 -18.86 9.84
C LYS A 143 1.74 -19.33 11.06
N ALA A 144 2.40 -18.40 11.75
CA ALA A 144 3.22 -18.72 12.92
C ALA A 144 2.39 -19.20 14.12
N LEU A 145 1.15 -18.72 14.28
CA LEU A 145 0.24 -19.20 15.34
C LEU A 145 -0.28 -20.63 15.09
N GLY A 146 -0.33 -21.08 13.83
CA GLY A 146 -0.77 -22.43 13.47
C GLY A 146 -2.25 -22.73 13.73
N GLY A 147 -3.05 -21.73 14.10
CA GLY A 147 -4.47 -21.81 14.40
C GLY A 147 -5.25 -20.60 13.88
N ALA A 148 -6.59 -20.68 13.92
CA ALA A 148 -7.45 -19.57 13.52
C ALA A 148 -7.35 -18.41 14.54
N VAL A 149 -7.56 -17.18 14.04
CA VAL A 149 -7.57 -15.96 14.85
C VAL A 149 -9.01 -15.48 15.00
N ASP A 150 -9.40 -15.15 16.22
CA ASP A 150 -10.72 -14.61 16.54
C ASP A 150 -10.76 -13.15 16.10
N LEU A 151 -11.21 -12.88 14.86
CA LEU A 151 -11.23 -11.53 14.31
C LEU A 151 -12.20 -10.60 15.06
N GLU A 152 -13.25 -11.15 15.67
CA GLU A 152 -14.28 -10.38 16.37
C GLU A 152 -13.73 -9.80 17.69
N ASN A 153 -12.93 -10.59 18.40
CA ASN A 153 -12.30 -10.19 19.66
C ASN A 153 -10.83 -9.75 19.51
N SER A 154 -10.36 -9.62 18.26
CA SER A 154 -9.07 -9.03 17.92
C SER A 154 -9.19 -7.59 17.46
N TYR A 155 -8.12 -6.82 17.63
CA TYR A 155 -8.11 -5.41 17.24
C TYR A 155 -6.70 -4.92 16.93
N PHE A 156 -6.66 -3.80 16.22
CA PHE A 156 -5.45 -3.06 15.90
C PHE A 156 -5.53 -1.63 16.44
N VAL A 157 -4.48 -1.18 17.11
CA VAL A 157 -4.34 0.20 17.62
C VAL A 157 -3.25 0.91 16.82
N GLY A 158 -3.53 2.10 16.26
CA GLY A 158 -2.52 2.85 15.50
C GLY A 158 -2.89 4.31 15.28
N ASP A 159 -1.88 5.17 15.11
CA ASP A 159 -2.04 6.62 14.96
C ASP A 159 -2.38 7.05 13.53
N ALA A 160 -1.96 6.26 12.52
CA ALA A 160 -2.21 6.56 11.12
C ALA A 160 -3.67 6.23 10.76
N ALA A 161 -4.59 7.07 11.25
CA ALA A 161 -6.03 6.85 11.25
C ALA A 161 -6.78 7.68 10.20
N GLY A 162 -6.08 8.55 9.47
CA GLY A 162 -6.68 9.40 8.44
C GLY A 162 -7.39 10.64 8.97
N ARG A 163 -7.05 11.10 10.17
CA ARG A 163 -7.47 12.42 10.70
C ARG A 163 -6.78 13.52 9.92
N GLU A 164 -7.29 14.75 10.00
CA GLU A 164 -6.78 15.90 9.25
C GLU A 164 -5.27 16.11 9.42
N LYS A 165 -4.76 15.87 10.64
CA LYS A 165 -3.34 16.05 11.00
C LYS A 165 -2.49 14.78 10.84
N ASP A 166 -3.10 13.62 10.62
CA ASP A 166 -2.35 12.37 10.50
C ASP A 166 -1.55 12.38 9.20
N TYR A 167 -0.31 11.91 9.23
CA TYR A 167 0.51 11.81 8.02
C TYR A 167 -0.07 10.79 7.00
N SER A 168 -0.77 9.77 7.50
CA SER A 168 -1.25 8.61 6.75
C SER A 168 -2.54 8.05 7.39
N ASP A 169 -3.25 7.19 6.66
CA ASP A 169 -4.36 6.35 7.11
C ASP A 169 -4.03 4.85 7.05
N CYS A 170 -2.74 4.49 6.97
CA CYS A 170 -2.32 3.11 6.72
C CYS A 170 -2.65 2.14 7.86
N ASP A 171 -2.77 2.60 9.11
CA ASP A 171 -3.14 1.74 10.24
C ASP A 171 -4.62 1.40 10.22
N ARG A 172 -5.46 2.40 9.98
CA ARG A 172 -6.90 2.21 9.81
C ARG A 172 -7.20 1.33 8.61
N HIS A 173 -6.47 1.50 7.51
CA HIS A 173 -6.66 0.68 6.33
C HIS A 173 -6.09 -0.74 6.49
N PHE A 174 -5.04 -0.90 7.28
CA PHE A 174 -4.55 -2.22 7.68
C PHE A 174 -5.65 -2.97 8.44
N SER A 175 -6.23 -2.38 9.48
CA SER A 175 -7.31 -3.04 10.24
C SER A 175 -8.54 -3.36 9.37
N MET A 176 -8.91 -2.47 8.44
CA MET A 176 -10.00 -2.71 7.49
C MET A 176 -9.70 -3.89 6.55
N ASN A 177 -8.46 -3.99 6.05
CA ASN A 177 -8.04 -5.11 5.20
C ASN A 177 -8.06 -6.46 5.93
N LEU A 178 -7.83 -6.44 7.25
CA LEU A 178 -7.85 -7.62 8.10
C LEU A 178 -9.25 -7.98 8.59
N GLY A 179 -10.18 -7.01 8.60
CA GLY A 179 -11.50 -7.19 9.20
C GLY A 179 -11.50 -7.17 10.73
N VAL A 180 -10.48 -6.57 11.36
CA VAL A 180 -10.40 -6.42 12.82
C VAL A 180 -10.84 -5.03 13.25
N ARG A 181 -11.24 -4.90 14.52
CA ARG A 181 -11.61 -3.59 15.08
C ARG A 181 -10.40 -2.65 15.12
N PHE A 182 -10.63 -1.37 14.90
CA PHE A 182 -9.60 -0.33 14.96
C PHE A 182 -9.81 0.59 16.16
N TYR A 183 -8.71 1.00 16.79
CA TYR A 183 -8.68 2.09 17.77
C TYR A 183 -7.52 3.03 17.47
N THR A 184 -7.73 4.31 17.71
CA THR A 184 -6.63 5.27 17.85
C THR A 184 -5.95 5.13 19.22
N PRO A 185 -4.69 5.59 19.39
CA PRO A 185 -4.00 5.54 20.68
C PRO A 185 -4.78 6.29 21.78
N GLU A 186 -5.40 7.42 21.44
CA GLU A 186 -6.25 8.20 22.35
C GLU A 186 -7.47 7.41 22.82
N GLU A 187 -8.18 6.74 21.90
CA GLU A 187 -9.32 5.87 22.24
C GLU A 187 -8.91 4.73 23.15
N TYR A 188 -7.79 4.07 22.85
CA TYR A 188 -7.39 2.86 23.55
C TYR A 188 -6.75 3.14 24.92
N PHE A 189 -5.77 4.04 24.97
CA PHE A 189 -4.97 4.29 26.17
C PHE A 189 -5.57 5.37 27.09
N GLN A 190 -6.34 6.31 26.55
CA GLN A 190 -6.96 7.40 27.33
C GLN A 190 -8.47 7.23 27.49
N GLY A 191 -9.14 6.46 26.62
CA GLY A 191 -10.60 6.33 26.63
C GLY A 191 -11.32 7.57 26.10
N VAL A 192 -10.64 8.37 25.27
CA VAL A 192 -11.19 9.58 24.67
C VAL A 192 -11.77 9.25 23.29
N ILE A 193 -12.92 9.84 22.95
CA ILE A 193 -13.53 9.65 21.63
C ILE A 193 -12.65 10.33 20.58
N SER A 194 -12.24 9.59 19.53
CA SER A 194 -11.40 10.17 18.48
C SER A 194 -12.18 11.11 17.56
N GLN A 195 -11.42 11.86 16.77
CA GLN A 195 -11.97 12.68 15.70
C GLN A 195 -12.59 11.81 14.61
N VAL A 196 -13.38 12.43 13.73
CA VAL A 196 -13.95 11.74 12.57
C VAL A 196 -12.83 11.17 11.71
N LEU A 197 -12.83 9.85 11.54
CA LEU A 197 -11.84 9.15 10.74
C LEU A 197 -12.17 9.24 9.25
N GLY A 198 -11.19 9.65 8.44
CA GLY A 198 -11.33 9.82 7.00
C GLY A 198 -10.67 8.72 6.17
N HIS A 199 -10.78 8.86 4.84
CA HIS A 199 -9.96 8.16 3.86
C HIS A 199 -9.28 9.20 2.98
N ARG A 200 -7.97 9.08 2.77
CA ARG A 200 -7.24 9.88 1.77
C ARG A 200 -7.53 9.38 0.36
N PHE A 201 -7.58 8.07 0.20
CA PHE A 201 -8.03 7.39 -1.01
C PHE A 201 -8.79 6.12 -0.62
N ASN A 202 -9.92 5.85 -1.29
CA ASN A 202 -10.63 4.58 -1.18
C ASN A 202 -10.79 3.98 -2.59
N PRO A 203 -10.20 2.80 -2.86
CA PRO A 203 -10.33 2.14 -4.17
C PRO A 203 -11.79 1.99 -4.64
N ASN A 204 -12.72 1.78 -3.70
CA ASN A 204 -14.14 1.59 -4.04
C ASN A 204 -14.80 2.85 -4.61
N TRP A 205 -14.23 4.04 -4.42
CA TRP A 205 -14.73 5.27 -5.07
C TRP A 205 -14.64 5.19 -6.60
N LEU A 206 -13.73 4.37 -7.13
CA LEU A 206 -13.55 4.19 -8.57
C LEU A 206 -14.29 2.97 -9.12
N ILE A 207 -14.91 2.15 -8.26
CA ILE A 207 -15.69 0.98 -8.70
C ILE A 207 -17.15 1.36 -8.81
N THR A 208 -17.58 1.62 -10.04
CA THR A 208 -18.98 1.96 -10.35
C THR A 208 -19.89 0.72 -10.28
N PRO A 209 -21.21 0.90 -10.11
CA PRO A 209 -22.17 -0.22 -10.16
C PRO A 209 -22.05 -1.05 -11.45
N ASP A 210 -21.75 -0.41 -12.59
CA ASP A 210 -21.55 -1.11 -13.86
C ASP A 210 -20.32 -2.02 -13.84
N ILE A 211 -19.22 -1.55 -13.22
CA ILE A 211 -18.02 -2.38 -13.02
C ILE A 211 -18.37 -3.55 -12.10
N GLU A 212 -19.12 -3.33 -11.03
CA GLU A 212 -19.51 -4.39 -10.09
C GLU A 212 -20.37 -5.47 -10.76
N VAL A 213 -21.44 -5.06 -11.45
CA VAL A 213 -22.34 -5.95 -12.20
C VAL A 213 -21.56 -6.73 -13.25
N ARG A 214 -20.61 -6.09 -13.93
CA ARG A 214 -19.74 -6.75 -14.90
C ARG A 214 -18.85 -7.81 -14.24
N MET A 215 -18.22 -7.48 -13.12
CA MET A 215 -17.30 -8.38 -12.42
C MET A 215 -18.03 -9.56 -11.79
N ASN A 216 -19.29 -9.41 -11.39
CA ASN A 216 -20.13 -10.50 -10.90
C ASN A 216 -20.44 -11.57 -11.98
N LYS A 217 -20.28 -11.23 -13.27
CA LYS A 217 -20.38 -12.20 -14.37
C LYS A 217 -19.12 -13.06 -14.54
N ASN A 218 -18.06 -12.79 -13.75
CA ASN A 218 -16.76 -13.47 -13.81
C ASN A 218 -16.22 -13.61 -15.25
N PRO A 219 -16.02 -12.48 -15.97
CA PRO A 219 -15.60 -12.53 -17.35
C PRO A 219 -14.21 -13.16 -17.48
N THR A 220 -14.02 -13.96 -18.52
CA THR A 220 -12.69 -14.48 -18.90
C THR A 220 -11.76 -13.35 -19.33
N LYS A 221 -10.45 -13.58 -19.32
CA LYS A 221 -9.47 -12.60 -19.83
C LYS A 221 -9.76 -12.15 -21.26
N LEU A 222 -10.26 -13.05 -22.11
CA LEU A 222 -10.62 -12.74 -23.49
C LEU A 222 -11.87 -11.85 -23.56
N GLU A 223 -12.89 -12.16 -22.78
CA GLU A 223 -14.11 -11.33 -22.69
C GLU A 223 -13.82 -9.95 -22.12
N MET A 224 -12.97 -9.85 -21.10
CA MET A 224 -12.52 -8.56 -20.57
C MET A 224 -11.78 -7.72 -21.61
N PHE A 225 -10.91 -8.35 -22.41
CA PHE A 225 -10.20 -7.66 -23.48
C PHE A 225 -11.15 -7.20 -24.60
N ASN A 226 -12.14 -8.02 -24.96
CA ASN A 226 -13.15 -7.63 -25.95
C ASN A 226 -14.11 -6.56 -25.42
N LEU A 227 -14.53 -6.66 -24.17
CA LEU A 227 -15.39 -5.67 -23.51
C LEU A 227 -14.67 -4.34 -23.34
N SER A 228 -13.41 -4.35 -22.92
CA SER A 228 -12.62 -3.12 -22.86
C SER A 228 -12.47 -2.48 -24.24
N LYS A 229 -12.27 -3.25 -25.31
CA LYS A 229 -12.33 -2.68 -26.68
C LYS A 229 -13.68 -2.02 -26.98
N ALA A 230 -14.78 -2.64 -26.58
CA ALA A 230 -16.13 -2.12 -26.80
C ALA A 230 -16.47 -0.90 -25.92
N SER A 231 -16.14 -0.90 -24.62
CA SER A 231 -16.37 0.22 -23.70
C SER A 231 -15.60 1.45 -24.14
N HIS A 232 -14.38 1.26 -24.63
CA HIS A 232 -13.55 2.34 -25.14
C HIS A 232 -13.90 2.78 -26.56
N SER A 233 -14.72 2.00 -27.29
CA SER A 233 -15.20 2.39 -28.63
C SER A 233 -16.14 3.59 -28.61
N GLN A 234 -16.65 4.00 -27.43
CA GLN A 234 -17.40 5.24 -27.27
C GLN A 234 -16.52 6.49 -27.44
N TYR A 235 -15.21 6.36 -27.20
CA TYR A 235 -14.22 7.40 -27.49
C TYR A 235 -13.86 7.33 -28.99
N LYS A 236 -14.86 7.48 -29.87
CA LYS A 236 -14.65 7.53 -31.31
C LYS A 236 -13.91 8.81 -31.63
N LEU A 237 -12.65 8.69 -32.03
CA LEU A 237 -11.93 9.75 -32.71
C LEU A 237 -12.72 10.12 -33.97
N THR A 238 -13.27 11.33 -34.01
CA THR A 238 -14.21 11.75 -35.06
C THR A 238 -13.57 11.98 -36.42
N SER A 239 -12.24 11.97 -36.53
CA SER A 239 -11.51 12.33 -37.76
C SER A 239 -11.13 11.09 -38.57
N ALA A 240 -12.12 10.33 -39.02
CA ALA A 240 -11.89 9.25 -39.99
C ALA A 240 -11.37 9.85 -41.31
N GLY A 241 -10.07 9.69 -41.60
CA GLY A 241 -9.45 10.07 -42.88
C GLY A 241 -8.27 11.05 -42.82
N GLU A 242 -7.90 11.56 -41.63
CA GLU A 242 -6.77 12.49 -41.46
C GLU A 242 -5.65 11.89 -40.61
N ASN A 243 -4.42 12.42 -40.75
CA ASN A 243 -3.31 12.07 -39.86
C ASN A 243 -3.52 12.74 -38.49
N ILE A 244 -3.79 11.95 -37.45
CA ILE A 244 -4.03 12.45 -36.09
C ILE A 244 -2.84 12.11 -35.18
N ILE A 245 -2.41 13.07 -34.35
CA ILE A 245 -1.53 12.81 -33.21
C ILE A 245 -2.40 12.76 -31.95
N ILE A 246 -2.29 11.66 -31.21
CA ILE A 246 -2.94 11.50 -29.91
C ILE A 246 -1.88 11.66 -28.83
N VAL A 247 -2.10 12.64 -27.94
CA VAL A 247 -1.20 12.90 -26.81
C VAL A 247 -1.83 12.36 -25.53
N PHE A 248 -1.16 11.40 -24.89
CA PHE A 248 -1.61 10.84 -23.61
C PHE A 248 -1.07 11.65 -22.43
N VAL A 249 -1.97 12.32 -21.71
CA VAL A 249 -1.64 13.09 -20.50
C VAL A 249 -2.17 12.37 -19.26
N GLY A 250 -1.34 12.24 -18.23
CA GLY A 250 -1.71 11.61 -16.97
C GLY A 250 -0.52 10.99 -16.24
N LEU A 251 -0.74 10.56 -14.99
CA LEU A 251 0.33 10.07 -14.12
C LEU A 251 0.94 8.74 -14.60
N PRO A 252 2.25 8.49 -14.36
CA PRO A 252 2.85 7.18 -14.62
C PRO A 252 2.11 6.08 -13.85
N GLY A 253 1.93 4.89 -14.45
CA GLY A 253 1.19 3.80 -13.80
C GLY A 253 -0.34 3.93 -13.82
N ALA A 254 -0.91 5.05 -14.27
CA ALA A 254 -2.36 5.24 -14.42
C ALA A 254 -2.99 4.46 -15.60
N GLY A 255 -2.27 3.49 -16.19
CA GLY A 255 -2.80 2.65 -17.27
C GLY A 255 -2.75 3.23 -18.69
N LYS A 256 -2.15 4.41 -18.93
CA LYS A 256 -2.09 5.05 -20.27
C LYS A 256 -1.60 4.11 -21.39
N THR A 257 -0.50 3.40 -21.16
CA THR A 257 0.05 2.43 -22.11
C THR A 257 -0.89 1.23 -22.31
N THR A 258 -1.50 0.75 -21.22
CA THR A 258 -2.48 -0.35 -21.27
C THR A 258 -3.68 0.06 -22.11
N PHE A 259 -4.21 1.27 -21.89
CA PHE A 259 -5.27 1.85 -22.70
C PHE A 259 -4.89 1.90 -24.19
N PHE A 260 -3.71 2.43 -24.53
CA PHE A 260 -3.25 2.47 -25.93
C PHE A 260 -3.27 1.08 -26.58
N ASN A 261 -2.74 0.07 -25.89
CA ASN A 261 -2.66 -1.29 -26.40
C ASN A 261 -4.03 -1.96 -26.57
N VAL A 262 -4.99 -1.64 -25.70
CA VAL A 262 -6.33 -2.23 -25.70
C VAL A 262 -7.25 -1.50 -26.69
N ALA A 263 -7.28 -0.17 -26.63
CA ALA A 263 -8.29 0.67 -27.28
C ALA A 263 -7.85 1.27 -28.62
N LEU A 264 -6.55 1.38 -28.91
CA LEU A 264 -6.07 2.10 -30.11
C LEU A 264 -5.14 1.28 -31.02
N ASN A 265 -4.61 0.15 -30.55
CA ASN A 265 -3.68 -0.67 -31.33
C ASN A 265 -4.40 -1.59 -32.34
N PHE A 266 -5.13 -0.99 -33.28
CA PHE A 266 -5.87 -1.68 -34.34
C PHE A 266 -5.11 -1.72 -35.69
N GLY A 267 -3.77 -1.66 -35.65
CA GLY A 267 -2.91 -1.90 -36.83
C GLY A 267 -2.49 -0.66 -37.62
N ALA A 268 -3.05 0.52 -37.34
CA ALA A 268 -2.69 1.79 -38.01
C ALA A 268 -2.20 2.90 -37.04
N THR A 269 -1.94 2.59 -35.77
CA THR A 269 -1.53 3.58 -34.77
C THR A 269 -0.08 3.33 -34.34
N ILE A 270 0.75 4.37 -34.39
CA ILE A 270 2.14 4.30 -33.96
C ILE A 270 2.28 4.92 -32.58
N ARG A 271 2.86 4.16 -31.63
CA ARG A 271 3.26 4.68 -30.33
C ARG A 271 4.64 5.33 -30.43
N LEU A 272 4.74 6.57 -29.98
CA LEU A 272 6.01 7.21 -29.71
C LEU A 272 6.18 7.29 -28.20
N ASP A 273 7.24 6.68 -27.69
CA ASP A 273 7.57 6.72 -26.28
C ASP A 273 8.90 7.46 -26.08
N ARG A 274 8.85 8.57 -25.35
CA ARG A 274 10.05 9.36 -25.03
C ARG A 274 11.06 8.55 -24.22
N HIS A 275 10.64 7.58 -23.41
CA HIS A 275 11.55 6.72 -22.68
C HIS A 275 12.36 5.81 -23.61
N GLU A 276 11.75 5.34 -24.71
CA GLU A 276 12.44 4.52 -25.71
C GLU A 276 13.30 5.38 -26.67
N LEU A 277 12.81 6.58 -27.01
CA LEU A 277 13.46 7.47 -27.98
C LEU A 277 14.47 8.45 -27.35
N GLY A 278 14.55 8.48 -26.02
CA GLY A 278 15.48 9.29 -25.23
C GLY A 278 15.05 10.76 -25.10
N THR A 279 15.04 11.50 -26.21
CA THR A 279 14.80 12.95 -26.22
C THR A 279 13.47 13.32 -26.89
N MET A 280 12.93 14.50 -26.54
CA MET A 280 11.74 15.04 -27.18
C MET A 280 12.00 15.34 -28.68
N GLU A 281 13.21 15.81 -29.00
CA GLU A 281 13.61 16.05 -30.39
C GLU A 281 13.55 14.78 -31.24
N ASN A 282 13.98 13.63 -30.70
CA ASN A 282 13.88 12.34 -31.37
C ASN A 282 12.42 11.92 -31.57
N CYS A 283 11.55 12.20 -30.58
CA CYS A 283 10.11 11.96 -30.71
C CYS A 283 9.51 12.80 -31.86
N MET A 284 9.84 14.09 -31.92
CA MET A 284 9.35 15.00 -32.97
C MET A 284 9.84 14.59 -34.36
N LYS A 285 11.13 14.29 -34.52
CA LYS A 285 11.70 13.80 -35.79
C LYS A 285 11.00 12.52 -36.26
N LYS A 286 10.73 11.59 -35.34
CA LYS A 286 10.06 10.33 -35.65
C LYS A 286 8.57 10.54 -35.96
N ALA A 287 7.88 11.44 -35.26
CA ALA A 287 6.51 11.83 -35.56
C ALA A 287 6.40 12.43 -36.97
N GLU A 288 7.26 13.42 -37.30
CA GLU A 288 7.31 14.03 -38.62
C GLU A 288 7.57 13.01 -39.73
N HIS A 289 8.47 12.06 -39.48
CA HIS A 289 8.78 10.99 -40.44
C HIS A 289 7.52 10.19 -40.79
N TYR A 290 6.72 9.79 -39.80
CA TYR A 290 5.51 9.01 -40.03
C TYR A 290 4.40 9.82 -40.67
N LEU A 291 4.24 11.09 -40.30
CA LEU A 291 3.29 12.01 -40.94
C LEU A 291 3.62 12.22 -42.43
N LYS A 292 4.91 12.21 -42.81
CA LYS A 292 5.37 12.46 -44.18
C LYS A 292 5.39 11.21 -45.07
N ARG A 293 5.62 10.00 -44.53
CA ARG A 293 5.91 8.78 -45.32
C ARG A 293 4.85 7.67 -45.27
N GLY A 294 3.88 7.72 -44.35
CA GLY A 294 2.96 6.61 -44.14
C GLY A 294 3.59 5.43 -43.38
N PHE A 295 2.73 4.51 -42.90
CA PHE A 295 2.99 3.66 -41.74
C PHE A 295 4.10 2.60 -41.88
N GLY A 296 4.87 2.41 -40.80
CA GLY A 296 5.75 1.27 -40.54
C GLY A 296 5.79 0.96 -39.03
N ALA A 297 5.66 -0.33 -38.67
CA ALA A 297 5.40 -0.82 -37.31
C ALA A 297 6.47 -0.44 -36.26
N GLY A 298 6.03 -0.14 -35.03
CA GLY A 298 6.86 0.23 -33.89
C GLY A 298 6.98 -0.87 -32.81
N PRO A 299 8.07 -0.89 -32.01
CA PRO A 299 8.36 -1.94 -31.04
C PRO A 299 7.59 -1.81 -29.71
N LYS A 300 7.71 -2.86 -28.88
CA LYS A 300 7.09 -3.03 -27.56
C LYS A 300 8.17 -3.08 -26.48
N GLU A 301 8.05 -2.31 -25.39
CA GLU A 301 8.15 -2.78 -23.99
C GLU A 301 7.93 -1.64 -22.96
N GLN A 302 7.96 -1.95 -21.66
CA GLN A 302 7.49 -1.08 -20.56
C GLN A 302 8.44 -1.11 -19.35
N LYS A 303 8.52 -0.01 -18.59
CA LYS A 303 9.23 0.08 -17.30
C LYS A 303 8.30 0.66 -16.21
N ILE A 304 8.30 0.07 -15.02
CA ILE A 304 7.50 0.51 -13.86
C ILE A 304 8.27 1.61 -13.09
N PHE A 305 7.56 2.62 -12.58
CA PHE A 305 8.16 3.76 -11.87
C PHE A 305 8.02 3.64 -10.33
N PRO A 306 9.03 4.09 -9.56
CA PRO A 306 8.93 4.20 -8.10
C PRO A 306 8.04 5.37 -7.65
N ARG A 307 7.43 5.24 -6.45
CA ARG A 307 6.45 6.19 -5.87
C ARG A 307 6.95 7.64 -5.70
N THR A 308 8.24 7.85 -5.48
CA THR A 308 8.80 9.21 -5.27
C THR A 308 8.68 10.09 -6.52
N LYS A 309 8.91 9.53 -7.71
CA LYS A 309 8.71 10.23 -8.98
C LYS A 309 7.24 10.56 -9.24
N PHE A 310 6.31 9.79 -8.67
CA PHE A 310 4.86 9.98 -8.88
C PHE A 310 4.35 11.26 -8.21
N ARG A 311 4.72 11.51 -6.94
CA ARG A 311 4.31 12.73 -6.20
C ARG A 311 4.89 14.01 -6.78
N GLU A 312 6.08 13.94 -7.37
CA GLU A 312 6.66 15.08 -8.07
C GLU A 312 5.85 15.40 -9.33
N LEU A 313 5.54 14.39 -10.15
CA LEU A 313 4.81 14.55 -11.41
C LEU A 313 3.36 15.02 -11.22
N GLU A 314 2.71 14.68 -10.10
CA GLU A 314 1.37 15.19 -9.77
C GLU A 314 1.32 16.71 -9.67
N LYS A 315 2.36 17.34 -9.09
CA LYS A 315 2.44 18.80 -8.96
C LYS A 315 2.54 19.53 -10.30
N TRP A 316 3.02 18.84 -11.34
CA TRP A 316 3.21 19.38 -12.69
C TRP A 316 2.12 18.92 -13.66
N LEU A 317 1.13 18.15 -13.18
CA LEU A 317 0.05 17.66 -14.04
C LEU A 317 -0.96 18.78 -14.27
N GLU A 318 -0.93 19.35 -15.47
CA GLU A 318 -1.93 20.30 -15.93
C GLU A 318 -2.91 19.58 -16.87
N VAL A 319 -4.21 19.89 -16.70
CA VAL A 319 -5.24 19.35 -17.59
C VAL A 319 -5.15 20.11 -18.91
N PRO A 320 -4.98 19.42 -20.05
CA PRO A 320 -4.89 20.08 -21.35
C PRO A 320 -6.15 20.91 -21.66
N THR A 321 -5.97 21.97 -22.43
CA THR A 321 -7.02 22.90 -22.87
C THR A 321 -7.01 23.06 -24.39
N ILE A 322 -8.17 23.40 -24.99
CA ILE A 322 -8.27 23.61 -26.45
C ILE A 322 -7.37 24.78 -26.89
N GLU A 323 -7.12 25.74 -25.99
CA GLU A 323 -6.28 26.92 -26.20
C GLU A 323 -4.81 26.57 -26.48
N GLU A 324 -4.34 25.39 -26.04
CA GLU A 324 -3.01 24.85 -26.37
C GLU A 324 -2.90 24.35 -27.82
N GLY A 325 -4.00 24.35 -28.57
CA GLY A 325 -4.04 23.95 -29.98
C GLY A 325 -4.53 22.52 -30.22
N PHE A 326 -5.13 21.86 -29.23
CA PHE A 326 -5.76 20.54 -29.41
C PHE A 326 -7.10 20.67 -30.14
N SER A 327 -7.28 19.89 -31.21
CA SER A 327 -8.56 19.83 -31.93
C SER A 327 -9.71 19.24 -31.09
N GLU A 328 -9.38 18.34 -30.17
CA GLU A 328 -10.33 17.68 -29.28
C GLU A 328 -9.62 17.25 -27.99
N ILE A 329 -10.34 17.28 -26.86
CA ILE A 329 -9.87 16.73 -25.58
C ILE A 329 -10.87 15.71 -25.08
N VAL A 330 -10.40 14.47 -24.94
CA VAL A 330 -11.22 13.35 -24.46
C VAL A 330 -10.76 12.94 -23.06
N LYS A 331 -11.64 13.11 -22.07
CA LYS A 331 -11.38 12.64 -20.71
C LYS A 331 -11.70 11.16 -20.60
N ILE A 332 -10.68 10.36 -20.30
CA ILE A 332 -10.83 8.92 -20.05
C ILE A 332 -11.06 8.70 -18.56
N GLY A 333 -12.24 8.16 -18.21
CA GLY A 333 -12.54 7.74 -16.84
C GLY A 333 -11.78 6.48 -16.45
N PHE A 334 -11.64 6.23 -15.14
CA PHE A 334 -11.09 4.97 -14.65
C PHE A 334 -11.99 3.80 -15.07
N GLU A 335 -11.39 2.74 -15.60
CA GLU A 335 -12.07 1.48 -15.85
C GLU A 335 -11.22 0.32 -15.33
N TRP A 336 -11.83 -0.57 -14.56
CA TRP A 336 -11.16 -1.76 -14.05
C TRP A 336 -10.97 -2.81 -15.16
N ILE A 337 -9.70 -3.19 -15.39
CA ILE A 337 -9.31 -4.30 -16.26
C ILE A 337 -8.50 -5.29 -15.42
N GLY A 338 -9.18 -6.29 -14.89
CA GLY A 338 -8.62 -7.40 -14.13
C GLY A 338 -9.69 -8.43 -13.81
N THR A 339 -9.27 -9.61 -13.39
CA THR A 339 -10.16 -10.64 -12.86
C THR A 339 -10.82 -10.19 -11.55
N ARG A 340 -11.86 -10.90 -11.10
CA ARG A 340 -12.50 -10.63 -9.81
C ARG A 340 -11.51 -10.74 -8.65
N SER A 341 -10.65 -11.76 -8.67
CA SER A 341 -9.62 -11.95 -7.64
C SER A 341 -8.64 -10.77 -7.58
N GLU A 342 -8.16 -10.32 -8.75
CA GLU A 342 -7.28 -9.14 -8.83
C GLU A 342 -8.00 -7.87 -8.36
N LEU A 343 -9.31 -7.75 -8.59
CA LEU A 343 -10.11 -6.62 -8.09
C LEU A 343 -10.19 -6.62 -6.57
N GLU A 344 -10.45 -7.77 -5.95
CA GLU A 344 -10.48 -7.89 -4.49
C GLU A 344 -9.11 -7.58 -3.87
N ILE A 345 -8.02 -7.94 -4.54
CA ILE A 345 -6.67 -7.53 -4.13
C ILE A 345 -6.50 -6.01 -4.28
N TRP A 346 -6.88 -5.44 -5.43
CA TRP A 346 -6.75 -4.01 -5.67
C TRP A 346 -7.57 -3.15 -4.70
N ARG A 347 -8.74 -3.64 -4.27
CA ARG A 347 -9.57 -3.01 -3.23
C ARG A 347 -8.88 -2.85 -1.88
N ARG A 348 -7.82 -3.63 -1.63
CA ARG A 348 -7.00 -3.56 -0.42
C ARG A 348 -5.79 -2.63 -0.57
N HIS A 349 -5.57 -2.07 -1.75
CA HIS A 349 -4.44 -1.18 -2.06
C HIS A 349 -4.83 0.28 -1.90
N TRP A 350 -4.93 0.70 -0.65
CA TRP A 350 -5.08 2.10 -0.28
C TRP A 350 -3.76 2.87 -0.57
N ILE A 351 -3.86 4.13 -1.00
CA ILE A 351 -2.74 4.95 -1.49
C ILE A 351 -2.56 6.19 -0.63
#